data_AF-A0AAF0PDF3-F1
#
_entry.id   AF-A0AAF0PDF3-F1
#
_cell.length_a   1.000
_cell.length_b   1.000
_cell.length_c   1.000
_cell.angle_alpha   90.00
_cell.angle_beta   90.00
_cell.angle_gamma   90.00
#
_symmetry.space_group_name_H-M   'P 1'
#
loop_
_entity.id
_entity.type
_entity.pdbx_description
1 polymer ?
#
loop_
_entity_poly.entity_id
_entity_poly.type
_entity_poly.pdbx_seq_one_letter_code
_entity_poly.pdbx_strand_id
1 'polypeptide(L)'
;MSGSDSGDPPGDSGDDRERSAASPGRDSPDDNAESSQQRGDREHASGDGVTIEDDGIVRWFLETDDENVVLVRDVASSVALVAVVGLLLFAVSGLWPPLVAVESPSMEPNMHRGDLIFIVEDGRFTGDGAVGDTGIVTMQRGEETGYSEFGNPGDVIVFRPNGVTETTPIIHRAHFWVEKNERWVETKASEEFVNGATCEEIASCPAPYAGFITKGDNNPGYDQLPGSGARTTVVKPEWVTGKAMYRIPWLGHVRLTVDSFLGGMVVPGSPAGSAAPATTASAAGSGASGTGLGGAVAGATGIAGLAGGAVLAAGRYRS
;
A
#
# COMPACT_ATOMS: atom_id res chain seq x y z
N MET A 1 23.90 -51.62 -46.60
CA MET A 1 24.46 -52.09 -45.32
C MET A 1 23.47 -51.60 -44.26
N SER A 2 22.45 -52.39 -43.89
CA SER A 2 22.49 -53.65 -43.11
C SER A 2 22.81 -53.35 -41.63
N GLY A 3 22.01 -53.76 -40.64
CA GLY A 3 20.75 -54.53 -40.68
C GLY A 3 20.06 -54.59 -39.30
N SER A 4 18.94 -55.32 -39.23
CA SER A 4 18.00 -55.41 -38.10
C SER A 4 18.30 -56.54 -37.10
N ASP A 5 17.80 -56.45 -35.86
CA ASP A 5 16.88 -57.44 -35.22
C ASP A 5 16.38 -56.88 -33.86
N SER A 6 15.12 -57.00 -33.37
CA SER A 6 14.05 -58.04 -33.32
C SER A 6 14.10 -58.92 -32.05
N GLY A 7 12.99 -59.00 -31.31
CA GLY A 7 12.79 -59.98 -30.22
C GLY A 7 11.71 -59.60 -29.20
N ASP A 8 10.54 -60.26 -29.27
CA ASP A 8 9.39 -60.17 -28.33
C ASP A 8 8.72 -61.59 -28.21
N PRO A 9 7.66 -61.87 -27.39
CA PRO A 9 7.54 -63.13 -26.61
C PRO A 9 6.31 -64.00 -27.04
N PRO A 10 5.97 -65.14 -26.38
CA PRO A 10 5.14 -65.08 -25.14
C PRO A 10 5.22 -66.30 -24.16
N GLY A 11 4.59 -66.17 -22.98
CA GLY A 11 3.77 -67.24 -22.35
C GLY A 11 4.41 -68.18 -21.31
N ASP A 12 3.71 -68.43 -20.18
CA ASP A 12 2.89 -69.65 -19.97
C ASP A 12 1.99 -69.49 -18.72
N SER A 13 1.30 -70.57 -18.31
CA SER A 13 -0.06 -70.58 -17.73
C SER A 13 -0.16 -71.40 -16.42
N GLY A 14 -1.35 -71.47 -15.81
CA GLY A 14 -1.79 -72.72 -15.15
C GLY A 14 -2.36 -72.66 -13.72
N ASP A 15 -3.63 -73.06 -13.63
CA ASP A 15 -4.25 -73.95 -12.63
C ASP A 15 -4.48 -73.51 -11.17
N ASP A 16 -5.72 -73.06 -10.93
CA ASP A 16 -6.79 -73.85 -10.29
C ASP A 16 -6.52 -74.67 -9.01
N ARG A 17 -7.42 -74.46 -8.02
CA ARG A 17 -8.30 -75.53 -7.51
C ARG A 17 -9.45 -75.02 -6.64
N GLU A 18 -10.66 -75.35 -7.06
CA GLU A 18 -11.88 -75.24 -6.27
C GLU A 18 -11.94 -76.27 -5.12
N ARG A 19 -12.74 -75.97 -4.08
CA ARG A 19 -13.56 -77.01 -3.45
C ARG A 19 -14.81 -76.45 -2.78
N SER A 20 -15.94 -76.65 -3.44
CA SER A 20 -17.28 -76.35 -2.95
C SER A 20 -17.92 -77.55 -2.22
N ALA A 21 -19.04 -77.26 -1.53
CA ALA A 21 -20.09 -78.17 -1.06
C ALA A 21 -19.83 -79.03 0.21
N ALA A 22 -20.83 -79.42 1.01
CA ALA A 22 -22.20 -78.89 1.29
C ALA A 22 -22.87 -79.73 2.41
N SER A 23 -24.02 -79.24 2.92
CA SER A 23 -25.11 -80.03 3.57
C SER A 23 -24.97 -80.40 5.07
N PRO A 24 -26.09 -80.76 5.78
CA PRO A 24 -27.31 -79.95 5.89
C PRO A 24 -28.01 -79.99 7.29
N GLY A 25 -28.85 -78.97 7.56
CA GLY A 25 -30.21 -79.11 8.13
C GLY A 25 -30.46 -79.57 9.58
N ARG A 26 -31.28 -78.78 10.31
CA ARG A 26 -32.41 -79.27 11.14
C ARG A 26 -33.42 -78.15 11.45
N ASP A 27 -34.69 -78.54 11.53
CA ASP A 27 -35.87 -77.68 11.57
C ASP A 27 -36.26 -77.10 12.95
N SER A 28 -37.15 -76.10 12.90
CA SER A 28 -37.84 -75.37 13.97
C SER A 28 -38.88 -76.24 14.75
N PRO A 29 -39.59 -75.74 15.80
CA PRO A 29 -40.58 -74.64 15.69
C PRO A 29 -40.65 -73.64 16.89
N ASP A 30 -41.60 -72.72 16.76
CA ASP A 30 -41.94 -71.57 17.62
C ASP A 30 -42.28 -71.90 19.10
N ASP A 31 -42.16 -70.90 19.98
CA ASP A 31 -43.32 -70.52 20.80
C ASP A 31 -43.29 -69.06 21.33
N ASN A 32 -44.49 -68.59 21.65
CA ASN A 32 -44.97 -67.22 21.73
C ASN A 32 -44.37 -66.26 22.79
N ALA A 33 -44.20 -65.00 22.35
CA ALA A 33 -44.52 -63.73 23.02
C ALA A 33 -44.79 -63.67 24.54
N GLU A 34 -44.02 -62.84 25.25
CA GLU A 34 -44.55 -62.00 26.33
C GLU A 34 -43.85 -60.62 26.39
N SER A 35 -44.42 -59.69 27.16
CA SER A 35 -44.37 -58.25 26.82
C SER A 35 -43.65 -57.33 27.80
N SER A 36 -43.19 -56.20 27.25
CA SER A 36 -42.98 -54.89 27.91
C SER A 36 -41.69 -54.65 28.71
N GLN A 37 -41.22 -53.40 28.60
CA GLN A 37 -40.17 -52.75 29.39
C GLN A 37 -38.75 -53.30 29.10
N GLN A 38 -37.75 -52.49 28.76
CA GLN A 38 -37.52 -51.11 29.19
C GLN A 38 -36.91 -50.27 28.06
N ARG A 39 -37.46 -49.08 27.81
CA ARG A 39 -36.72 -48.03 27.12
C ARG A 39 -35.58 -47.61 28.04
N GLY A 40 -34.36 -48.03 27.72
CA GLY A 40 -33.16 -47.30 28.10
C GLY A 40 -32.88 -46.33 26.95
N ASP A 41 -33.44 -45.12 27.04
CA ASP A 41 -33.17 -44.07 26.08
C ASP A 41 -31.66 -43.82 26.07
N ARG A 42 -30.99 -44.11 24.93
CA ARG A 42 -29.67 -43.54 24.68
C ARG A 42 -29.88 -42.09 24.30
N GLU A 43 -30.09 -41.28 25.34
CA GLU A 43 -30.07 -39.83 25.25
C GLU A 43 -28.83 -39.39 24.49
N HIS A 44 -28.99 -38.29 23.74
CA HIS A 44 -27.90 -37.61 23.07
C HIS A 44 -26.76 -37.32 24.07
N ALA A 45 -25.62 -37.97 23.89
CA ALA A 45 -24.34 -37.42 24.32
C ALA A 45 -23.95 -36.27 23.36
N SER A 46 -24.79 -35.23 23.34
CA SER A 46 -24.58 -33.96 22.64
C SER A 46 -24.45 -32.90 23.73
N GLY A 47 -23.26 -32.82 24.32
CA GLY A 47 -23.05 -32.05 25.55
C GLY A 47 -21.61 -31.74 25.95
N ASP A 48 -20.61 -32.07 25.13
CA ASP A 48 -19.22 -31.56 25.29
C ASP A 48 -19.02 -30.31 24.41
N GLY A 49 -19.94 -29.35 24.51
CA GLY A 49 -19.72 -28.00 24.01
C GLY A 49 -19.01 -27.21 25.09
N VAL A 50 -17.84 -26.65 24.78
CA VAL A 50 -17.09 -25.76 25.70
C VAL A 50 -17.98 -24.62 26.21
N THR A 51 -17.75 -24.15 27.44
CA THR A 51 -18.54 -23.06 28.06
C THR A 51 -17.66 -21.86 28.44
N ILE A 52 -18.26 -20.67 28.58
CA ILE A 52 -17.52 -19.48 29.02
C ILE A 52 -17.10 -19.61 30.49
N GLU A 53 -17.93 -20.27 31.28
CA GLU A 53 -17.82 -20.47 32.71
C GLU A 53 -16.72 -21.47 33.09
N ASP A 54 -16.57 -22.57 32.33
CA ASP A 54 -15.64 -23.65 32.65
C ASP A 54 -14.30 -23.52 31.90
N ASP A 55 -14.32 -23.16 30.60
CA ASP A 55 -13.12 -23.07 29.75
C ASP A 55 -12.56 -21.64 29.61
N GLY A 56 -13.38 -20.63 29.93
CA GLY A 56 -13.04 -19.21 29.80
C GLY A 56 -13.25 -18.67 28.39
N ILE A 57 -13.61 -17.37 28.31
CA ILE A 57 -14.01 -16.66 27.07
C ILE A 57 -13.11 -16.95 25.86
N VAL A 58 -11.78 -17.00 26.03
CA VAL A 58 -10.83 -17.21 24.93
C VAL A 58 -10.89 -18.64 24.39
N ARG A 59 -10.92 -19.65 25.26
CA ARG A 59 -10.98 -21.05 24.83
C ARG A 59 -12.36 -21.40 24.29
N TRP A 60 -13.41 -20.94 24.98
CA TRP A 60 -14.78 -21.00 24.52
C TRP A 60 -14.93 -20.50 23.09
N PHE A 61 -14.49 -19.27 22.79
CA PHE A 61 -14.57 -18.68 21.45
C PHE A 61 -13.76 -19.45 20.39
N LEU A 62 -12.66 -20.10 20.79
CA LEU A 62 -11.81 -20.87 19.88
C LEU A 62 -12.34 -22.29 19.58
N GLU A 63 -13.10 -22.89 20.49
CA GLU A 63 -13.52 -24.31 20.41
C GLU A 63 -15.04 -24.52 20.34
N THR A 64 -15.85 -23.45 20.42
CA THR A 64 -17.32 -23.50 20.29
C THR A 64 -17.80 -23.83 18.87
N ASP A 65 -18.85 -24.67 18.82
CA ASP A 65 -19.58 -25.09 17.61
C ASP A 65 -20.88 -24.28 17.33
N ASP A 66 -21.19 -23.24 18.10
CA ASP A 66 -22.31 -22.33 17.82
C ASP A 66 -22.10 -21.61 16.49
N GLU A 67 -23.06 -21.75 15.57
CA GLU A 67 -22.98 -21.25 14.19
C GLU A 67 -22.68 -19.74 14.11
N ASN A 68 -23.17 -18.94 15.06
CA ASN A 68 -22.93 -17.50 15.09
C ASN A 68 -21.52 -17.19 15.59
N VAL A 69 -21.03 -17.95 16.59
CA VAL A 69 -19.68 -17.78 17.14
C VAL A 69 -18.63 -18.21 16.12
N VAL A 70 -18.85 -19.32 15.42
CA VAL A 70 -18.01 -19.77 14.29
C VAL A 70 -17.98 -18.70 13.19
N LEU A 71 -19.14 -18.17 12.76
CA LEU A 71 -19.19 -17.10 11.76
C LEU A 71 -18.42 -15.85 12.20
N VAL A 72 -18.58 -15.42 13.46
CA VAL A 72 -17.84 -14.27 14.00
C VAL A 72 -16.34 -14.55 14.09
N ARG A 73 -15.92 -15.76 14.49
CA ARG A 73 -14.52 -16.19 14.53
C ARG A 73 -13.90 -16.24 13.14
N ASP A 74 -14.60 -16.70 12.13
CA ASP A 74 -14.09 -16.82 10.76
C ASP A 74 -13.95 -15.43 10.10
N VAL A 75 -14.91 -14.52 10.35
CA VAL A 75 -14.78 -13.10 9.96
C VAL A 75 -13.66 -12.41 10.72
N ALA A 76 -13.59 -12.56 12.04
CA ALA A 76 -12.58 -11.92 12.88
C ALA A 76 -11.17 -12.42 12.59
N SER A 77 -10.97 -13.71 12.36
CA SER A 77 -9.68 -14.29 11.97
C SER A 77 -9.25 -13.87 10.57
N SER A 78 -10.18 -13.74 9.62
CA SER A 78 -9.91 -13.18 8.29
C SER A 78 -9.46 -11.72 8.37
N VAL A 79 -10.16 -10.88 9.16
CA VAL A 79 -9.78 -9.48 9.40
C VAL A 79 -8.44 -9.40 10.14
N ALA A 80 -8.22 -10.24 11.14
CA ALA A 80 -6.96 -10.29 11.89
C ALA A 80 -5.78 -10.72 11.00
N LEU A 81 -5.96 -11.67 10.09
CA LEU A 81 -4.95 -12.09 9.13
C LEU A 81 -4.58 -10.93 8.18
N VAL A 82 -5.56 -10.23 7.63
CA VAL A 82 -5.33 -9.03 6.79
C VAL A 82 -4.63 -7.93 7.60
N ALA A 83 -5.03 -7.70 8.85
CA ALA A 83 -4.38 -6.74 9.74
C ALA A 83 -2.92 -7.11 10.05
N VAL A 84 -2.64 -8.39 10.31
CA VAL A 84 -1.26 -8.90 10.53
C VAL A 84 -0.40 -8.72 9.28
N VAL A 85 -0.90 -9.08 8.09
CA VAL A 85 -0.19 -8.85 6.83
C VAL A 85 0.05 -7.36 6.59
N GLY A 86 -0.95 -6.52 6.84
CA GLY A 86 -0.84 -5.07 6.71
C GLY A 86 0.19 -4.46 7.67
N LEU A 87 0.16 -4.87 8.95
CA LEU A 87 1.12 -4.44 9.97
C LEU A 87 2.54 -4.92 9.66
N LEU A 88 2.72 -6.14 9.14
CA LEU A 88 4.03 -6.64 8.70
C LEU A 88 4.57 -5.81 7.52
N LEU A 89 3.74 -5.55 6.51
CA LEU A 89 4.14 -4.71 5.38
C LEU A 89 4.48 -3.28 5.81
N PHE A 90 3.68 -2.67 6.70
CA PHE A 90 3.96 -1.34 7.27
C PHE A 90 5.24 -1.34 8.12
N ALA A 91 5.46 -2.38 8.94
CA ALA A 91 6.67 -2.51 9.76
C ALA A 91 7.95 -2.60 8.90
N VAL A 92 7.89 -3.22 7.72
CA VAL A 92 9.01 -3.30 6.77
C VAL A 92 9.16 -2.01 5.94
N SER A 93 8.07 -1.49 5.36
CA SER A 93 8.11 -0.34 4.45
C SER A 93 8.17 1.02 5.11
N GLY A 94 7.56 1.21 6.29
CA GLY A 94 7.31 2.52 6.90
C GLY A 94 6.15 3.30 6.28
N LEU A 95 5.51 2.77 5.24
CA LEU A 95 4.53 3.48 4.42
C LEU A 95 3.24 2.68 4.24
N TRP A 96 2.13 3.40 4.11
CA TRP A 96 0.83 2.80 3.80
C TRP A 96 0.09 3.63 2.74
N PRO A 97 -0.32 3.06 1.59
CA PRO A 97 -0.04 1.69 1.14
C PRO A 97 1.42 1.52 0.65
N PRO A 98 2.04 0.34 0.84
CA PRO A 98 3.44 0.08 0.48
C PRO A 98 3.63 -0.40 -0.98
N LEU A 99 2.54 -0.47 -1.75
CA LEU A 99 2.50 -1.04 -3.11
C LEU A 99 1.77 -0.08 -4.05
N VAL A 100 2.41 0.31 -5.16
CA VAL A 100 1.80 1.14 -6.23
C VAL A 100 1.83 0.44 -7.57
N ALA A 101 0.89 0.76 -8.46
CA ALA A 101 0.90 0.26 -9.84
C ALA A 101 1.50 1.31 -10.78
N VAL A 102 2.20 0.86 -11.82
CA VAL A 102 2.83 1.75 -12.81
C VAL A 102 1.86 2.06 -13.94
N GLU A 103 1.52 3.33 -14.12
CA GLU A 103 0.54 3.78 -15.12
C GLU A 103 1.18 4.23 -16.45
N SER A 104 2.41 4.76 -16.40
CA SER A 104 3.10 5.39 -17.54
C SER A 104 4.38 4.65 -17.96
N PRO A 105 4.79 4.72 -19.25
CA PRO A 105 5.98 4.06 -19.78
C PRO A 105 7.27 4.87 -19.56
N SER A 106 7.24 5.90 -18.71
CA SER A 106 8.34 6.85 -18.46
C SER A 106 9.60 6.21 -17.87
N MET A 107 9.49 4.98 -17.37
CA MET A 107 10.54 4.22 -16.71
C MET A 107 10.91 2.92 -17.44
N GLU A 108 10.40 2.72 -18.66
CA GLU A 108 10.79 1.58 -19.51
C GLU A 108 12.26 1.74 -19.97
N PRO A 109 13.03 0.64 -20.17
CA PRO A 109 12.65 -0.77 -20.00
C PRO A 109 12.77 -1.29 -18.56
N ASN A 110 13.17 -0.45 -17.61
CA ASN A 110 13.48 -0.89 -16.24
C ASN A 110 12.22 -1.21 -15.42
N MET A 111 11.11 -0.53 -15.75
CA MET A 111 9.81 -0.69 -15.11
C MET A 111 8.69 -0.44 -16.12
N HIS A 112 7.75 -1.39 -16.24
CA HIS A 112 6.73 -1.39 -17.30
C HIS A 112 5.35 -0.99 -16.76
N ARG A 113 4.47 -0.49 -17.63
CA ARG A 113 3.06 -0.27 -17.27
C ARG A 113 2.43 -1.59 -16.78
N GLY A 114 1.78 -1.55 -15.62
CA GLY A 114 1.16 -2.71 -14.99
C GLY A 114 2.06 -3.51 -14.06
N ASP A 115 3.35 -3.15 -13.91
CA ASP A 115 4.18 -3.63 -12.81
C ASP A 115 3.63 -3.11 -11.46
N LEU A 116 3.74 -3.93 -10.41
CA LEU A 116 3.45 -3.52 -9.03
C LEU A 116 4.76 -3.28 -8.29
N ILE A 117 4.92 -2.11 -7.68
CA ILE A 117 6.19 -1.64 -7.11
C ILE A 117 6.06 -1.55 -5.60
N PHE A 118 6.99 -2.21 -4.89
CA PHE A 118 7.14 -2.08 -3.45
C PHE A 118 7.95 -0.84 -3.12
N ILE A 119 7.37 0.05 -2.30
CA ILE A 119 7.95 1.31 -1.88
C ILE A 119 8.28 1.25 -0.38
N VAL A 120 9.43 1.81 -0.01
CA VAL A 120 9.86 2.02 1.37
C VAL A 120 10.09 3.51 1.66
N GLU A 121 9.99 3.88 2.93
CA GLU A 121 10.42 5.17 3.48
C GLU A 121 11.89 5.45 3.11
N ASP A 122 12.22 6.71 2.80
CA ASP A 122 13.50 7.13 2.23
C ASP A 122 14.72 6.84 3.14
N GLY A 123 14.54 7.00 4.46
CA GLY A 123 15.53 6.61 5.47
C GLY A 123 15.71 5.10 5.68
N ARG A 124 15.00 4.23 4.95
CA ARG A 124 15.15 2.77 5.01
C ARG A 124 15.99 2.24 3.86
N PHE A 125 16.74 1.17 4.15
CA PHE A 125 17.58 0.46 3.17
C PHE A 125 18.46 1.44 2.35
N THR A 126 19.05 2.42 3.03
CA THR A 126 19.88 3.46 2.42
C THR A 126 21.16 2.85 1.83
N GLY A 127 21.39 3.09 0.54
CA GLY A 127 22.62 2.71 -0.14
C GLY A 127 23.80 3.63 0.21
N ASP A 128 25.02 3.12 0.02
CA ASP A 128 26.24 3.91 0.19
C ASP A 128 26.28 5.08 -0.82
N GLY A 129 26.57 6.28 -0.29
CA GLY A 129 26.65 7.51 -1.10
C GLY A 129 25.40 8.41 -1.08
N ALA A 130 24.42 8.09 -0.23
CA ALA A 130 23.20 8.89 -0.05
C ALA A 130 23.48 10.39 0.24
N VAL A 131 22.53 11.24 -0.16
CA VAL A 131 22.66 12.70 -0.06
C VAL A 131 22.30 13.19 1.34
N GLY A 132 23.30 13.33 2.20
CA GLY A 132 23.09 13.75 3.58
C GLY A 132 22.15 12.79 4.32
N ASP A 133 21.21 13.34 5.07
CA ASP A 133 20.25 12.55 5.87
C ASP A 133 18.98 12.14 5.09
N THR A 134 18.89 12.36 3.77
CA THR A 134 17.67 12.06 2.99
C THR A 134 17.53 10.58 2.62
N GLY A 135 18.51 9.72 2.95
CA GLY A 135 18.48 8.30 2.64
C GLY A 135 18.43 7.90 1.15
N ILE A 136 18.56 8.87 0.22
CA ILE A 136 18.42 8.72 -1.23
C ILE A 136 19.80 8.83 -1.90
N VAL A 137 20.18 7.82 -2.69
CA VAL A 137 21.35 7.82 -3.55
C VAL A 137 20.96 8.32 -4.93
N THR A 138 21.59 9.38 -5.43
CA THR A 138 21.33 9.86 -6.80
C THR A 138 22.14 9.06 -7.82
N MET A 139 21.73 9.04 -9.10
CA MET A 139 22.44 8.37 -10.20
C MET A 139 23.92 8.72 -10.22
N GLN A 140 24.27 10.02 -10.15
CA GLN A 140 25.65 10.49 -10.06
C GLN A 140 26.44 9.85 -8.90
N ARG A 141 25.82 9.67 -7.73
CA ARG A 141 26.46 9.02 -6.58
C ARG A 141 26.52 7.50 -6.73
N GLY A 142 25.49 6.89 -7.34
CA GLY A 142 25.48 5.47 -7.66
C GLY A 142 26.55 5.09 -8.68
N GLU A 143 26.89 5.98 -9.62
CA GLU A 143 28.01 5.80 -10.55
C GLU A 143 29.36 5.85 -9.82
N GLU A 144 29.50 6.71 -8.82
CA GLU A 144 30.70 6.82 -7.97
C GLU A 144 30.86 5.63 -6.99
N THR A 145 29.76 5.13 -6.41
CA THR A 145 29.79 4.07 -5.38
C THR A 145 29.53 2.66 -5.91
N GLY A 146 29.04 2.52 -7.15
CA GLY A 146 28.55 1.26 -7.71
C GLY A 146 27.13 0.88 -7.28
N TYR A 147 26.43 1.74 -6.52
CA TYR A 147 25.05 1.49 -6.10
C TYR A 147 24.09 1.65 -7.28
N SER A 148 23.27 0.63 -7.53
CA SER A 148 22.32 0.58 -8.64
C SER A 148 20.99 -0.05 -8.23
N GLU A 149 19.91 0.49 -8.78
CA GLU A 149 18.54 0.04 -8.53
C GLU A 149 17.74 0.05 -9.85
N PHE A 150 16.97 -1.02 -10.06
CA PHE A 150 16.36 -1.39 -11.35
C PHE A 150 17.34 -1.47 -12.53
N GLY A 151 18.59 -1.86 -12.30
CA GLY A 151 19.61 -2.09 -13.34
C GLY A 151 20.38 -0.85 -13.80
N ASN A 152 20.05 0.34 -13.28
CA ASN A 152 20.74 1.60 -13.53
C ASN A 152 21.23 2.21 -12.21
N PRO A 153 22.24 3.11 -12.20
CA PRO A 153 22.76 3.71 -10.97
C PRO A 153 21.73 4.55 -10.21
N GLY A 154 21.85 4.60 -8.87
CA GLY A 154 21.01 5.43 -7.99
C GLY A 154 19.56 4.97 -7.83
N ASP A 155 18.85 5.62 -6.90
CA ASP A 155 17.48 5.31 -6.49
C ASP A 155 16.41 5.83 -7.47
N VAL A 156 15.32 5.06 -7.55
CA VAL A 156 14.05 5.49 -8.15
C VAL A 156 13.12 5.94 -7.04
N ILE A 157 12.73 7.22 -7.05
CA ILE A 157 11.95 7.86 -6.01
C ILE A 157 10.53 8.16 -6.46
N VAL A 158 9.58 8.07 -5.54
CA VAL A 158 8.19 8.50 -5.74
C VAL A 158 7.99 9.83 -5.03
N PHE A 159 7.50 10.85 -5.75
CA PHE A 159 7.37 12.21 -5.21
C PHE A 159 6.10 12.92 -5.67
N ARG A 160 5.69 13.95 -4.92
CA ARG A 160 4.58 14.84 -5.27
C ARG A 160 5.07 16.02 -6.12
N PRO A 161 4.65 16.18 -7.38
CA PRO A 161 5.05 17.31 -8.22
C PRO A 161 4.69 18.64 -7.56
N ASN A 162 5.67 19.55 -7.43
CA ASN A 162 5.51 20.85 -6.76
C ASN A 162 4.95 20.77 -5.31
N GLY A 163 5.03 19.60 -4.66
CA GLY A 163 4.46 19.36 -3.32
C GLY A 163 2.94 19.25 -3.25
N VAL A 164 2.23 19.19 -4.38
CA VAL A 164 0.76 19.16 -4.42
C VAL A 164 0.21 17.79 -4.03
N THR A 165 -0.70 17.73 -3.05
CA THR A 165 -1.32 16.47 -2.58
C THR A 165 -2.41 15.94 -3.50
N GLU A 166 -3.13 16.82 -4.20
CA GLU A 166 -4.26 16.49 -5.08
C GLU A 166 -3.83 16.02 -6.48
N THR A 167 -2.56 15.63 -6.66
CA THR A 167 -1.99 15.20 -7.93
C THR A 167 -1.34 13.83 -7.77
N THR A 168 -1.54 12.94 -8.75
CA THR A 168 -0.92 11.61 -8.77
C THR A 168 0.61 11.72 -8.58
N PRO A 169 1.20 11.03 -7.58
CA PRO A 169 2.64 11.01 -7.40
C PRO A 169 3.36 10.44 -8.63
N ILE A 170 4.58 10.92 -8.87
CA ILE A 170 5.39 10.50 -10.01
C ILE A 170 6.59 9.70 -9.51
N ILE A 171 6.90 8.61 -10.23
CA ILE A 171 7.97 7.67 -9.93
C ILE A 171 9.07 7.79 -10.99
N HIS A 172 10.22 8.39 -10.64
CA HIS A 172 11.34 8.65 -11.55
C HIS A 172 12.69 8.53 -10.83
N ARG A 173 13.79 8.44 -11.58
CA ARG A 173 15.15 8.34 -11.02
C ARG A 173 15.62 9.70 -10.51
N ALA A 174 16.26 9.71 -9.33
CA ALA A 174 16.95 10.89 -8.83
C ALA A 174 18.33 10.98 -9.51
N HIS A 175 18.53 11.93 -10.42
CA HIS A 175 19.79 11.99 -11.19
C HIS A 175 20.94 12.61 -10.39
N PHE A 176 20.71 13.78 -9.80
CA PHE A 176 21.68 14.48 -8.96
C PHE A 176 20.99 15.45 -7.99
N TRP A 177 21.73 15.85 -6.96
CA TRP A 177 21.33 16.89 -6.00
C TRP A 177 21.82 18.26 -6.43
N VAL A 178 21.00 19.28 -6.22
CA VAL A 178 21.32 20.70 -6.47
C VAL A 178 21.19 21.51 -5.19
N GLU A 179 22.05 22.51 -5.04
CA GLU A 179 22.00 23.47 -3.94
C GLU A 179 21.16 24.70 -4.27
N LYS A 180 20.76 25.46 -3.24
CA LYS A 180 20.03 26.72 -3.46
C LYS A 180 20.86 27.73 -4.27
N ASN A 181 20.22 28.33 -5.25
CA ASN A 181 20.78 29.22 -6.27
C ASN A 181 21.80 28.54 -7.21
N GLU A 182 21.90 27.20 -7.23
CA GLU A 182 22.78 26.51 -8.16
C GLU A 182 22.27 26.63 -9.60
N ARG A 183 23.16 27.01 -10.50
CA ARG A 183 22.97 27.00 -11.95
C ARG A 183 23.19 25.61 -12.53
N TRP A 184 22.27 24.72 -12.15
CA TRP A 184 22.44 23.27 -12.30
C TRP A 184 22.48 22.77 -13.75
N VAL A 185 21.92 23.55 -14.68
CA VAL A 185 22.00 23.31 -16.13
C VAL A 185 23.45 23.35 -16.59
N GLU A 186 24.21 24.35 -16.15
CA GLU A 186 25.62 24.52 -16.54
C GLU A 186 26.61 23.77 -15.63
N THR A 187 26.23 23.39 -14.41
CA THR A 187 27.14 22.71 -13.47
C THR A 187 27.04 21.19 -13.43
N LYS A 188 25.87 20.60 -13.72
CA LYS A 188 25.59 19.17 -13.45
C LYS A 188 24.74 18.44 -14.49
N ALA A 189 23.91 19.15 -15.25
CA ALA A 189 23.00 18.52 -16.20
C ALA A 189 23.74 17.90 -17.40
N SER A 190 23.26 16.76 -17.90
CA SER A 190 23.72 16.23 -19.19
C SER A 190 23.14 17.08 -20.33
N GLU A 191 23.99 17.51 -21.26
CA GLU A 191 23.60 18.30 -22.45
C GLU A 191 22.49 17.62 -23.26
N GLU A 192 22.49 16.29 -23.31
CA GLU A 192 21.51 15.49 -24.04
C GLU A 192 20.09 15.61 -23.45
N PHE A 193 19.98 15.83 -22.13
CA PHE A 193 18.71 15.82 -21.40
C PHE A 193 18.15 17.22 -21.16
N VAL A 194 18.93 18.28 -21.39
CA VAL A 194 18.45 19.68 -21.34
C VAL A 194 17.88 20.18 -22.68
N ASN A 195 18.01 19.40 -23.76
CA ASN A 195 17.49 19.75 -25.09
C ASN A 195 17.95 21.15 -25.60
N GLY A 196 19.16 21.56 -25.21
CA GLY A 196 19.74 22.86 -25.55
C GLY A 196 19.20 24.06 -24.75
N ALA A 197 18.31 23.85 -23.78
CA ALA A 197 17.79 24.92 -22.92
C ALA A 197 18.87 25.45 -21.96
N THR A 198 18.89 26.76 -21.77
CA THR A 198 19.75 27.46 -20.79
C THR A 198 19.05 27.62 -19.45
N CYS A 199 19.81 27.94 -18.39
CA CYS A 199 19.24 28.19 -17.07
C CYS A 199 18.23 29.35 -17.07
N GLU A 200 18.44 30.38 -17.91
CA GLU A 200 17.51 31.51 -18.09
C GLU A 200 16.11 31.10 -18.60
N GLU A 201 16.01 29.97 -19.30
CA GLU A 201 14.76 29.50 -19.92
C GLU A 201 13.97 28.54 -19.02
N ILE A 202 14.58 28.07 -17.92
CA ILE A 202 14.02 27.05 -17.04
C ILE A 202 13.62 27.70 -15.71
N ALA A 203 12.32 27.68 -15.39
CA ALA A 203 11.79 28.33 -14.18
C ALA A 203 12.34 27.78 -12.83
N SER A 204 12.98 26.61 -12.85
CA SER A 204 13.65 25.98 -11.71
C SER A 204 15.18 26.14 -11.75
N CYS A 205 15.71 26.99 -12.63
CA CYS A 205 17.12 27.37 -12.70
C CYS A 205 17.27 28.92 -12.64
N PRO A 206 18.17 29.48 -11.79
CA PRO A 206 18.91 28.79 -10.74
C PRO A 206 17.98 28.12 -9.73
N ALA A 207 18.42 27.04 -9.10
CA ALA A 207 17.60 26.23 -8.20
C ALA A 207 17.00 27.09 -7.06
N PRO A 208 15.67 27.17 -6.89
CA PRO A 208 15.06 28.06 -5.89
C PRO A 208 15.37 27.66 -4.44
N TYR A 209 15.75 26.40 -4.23
CA TYR A 209 16.14 25.77 -2.97
C TYR A 209 16.91 24.47 -3.30
N ALA A 210 17.49 23.82 -2.29
CA ALA A 210 18.19 22.56 -2.47
C ALA A 210 17.24 21.36 -2.64
N GLY A 211 17.60 20.38 -3.46
CA GLY A 211 16.76 19.23 -3.76
C GLY A 211 17.27 18.38 -4.93
N PHE A 212 16.45 17.45 -5.41
CA PHE A 212 16.77 16.55 -6.50
C PHE A 212 16.32 17.09 -7.86
N ILE A 213 17.16 16.87 -8.87
CA ILE A 213 16.76 16.86 -10.28
C ILE A 213 16.43 15.42 -10.65
N THR A 214 15.26 15.23 -11.27
CA THR A 214 14.67 13.90 -11.52
C THR A 214 14.38 13.71 -13.01
N LYS A 215 14.34 12.46 -13.43
CA LYS A 215 14.01 12.09 -14.82
C LYS A 215 13.52 10.65 -14.87
N GLY A 216 12.50 10.41 -15.71
CA GLY A 216 12.11 9.06 -16.09
C GLY A 216 13.15 8.41 -17.00
N ASP A 217 13.49 7.15 -16.77
CA ASP A 217 14.52 6.42 -17.53
C ASP A 217 14.26 6.52 -19.06
N ASN A 218 12.99 6.50 -19.49
CA ASN A 218 12.53 6.62 -20.87
C ASN A 218 12.17 8.05 -21.34
N ASN A 219 12.28 9.06 -20.47
CA ASN A 219 11.93 10.44 -20.84
C ASN A 219 13.05 11.08 -21.69
N PRO A 220 12.75 12.01 -22.61
CA PRO A 220 13.75 12.71 -23.42
C PRO A 220 14.51 13.82 -22.68
N GLY A 221 14.23 14.04 -21.38
CA GLY A 221 14.91 15.05 -20.59
C GLY A 221 14.44 15.08 -19.13
N TYR A 222 14.94 16.05 -18.39
CA TYR A 222 14.63 16.25 -16.97
C TYR A 222 13.17 16.68 -16.73
N ASP A 223 12.64 16.26 -15.59
CA ASP A 223 11.30 16.60 -15.10
C ASP A 223 11.07 18.09 -14.89
N GLN A 224 12.17 18.81 -14.71
CA GLN A 224 12.24 20.26 -14.53
C GLN A 224 12.08 21.05 -15.83
N LEU A 225 12.12 20.39 -16.99
CA LEU A 225 11.96 21.05 -18.30
C LEU A 225 10.48 21.16 -18.73
N PRO A 226 10.10 22.26 -19.39
CA PRO A 226 8.82 22.36 -20.06
C PRO A 226 8.62 21.22 -21.08
N GLY A 227 7.59 20.39 -20.88
CA GLY A 227 7.17 19.38 -21.85
C GLY A 227 8.00 18.10 -21.93
N SER A 228 9.05 17.93 -21.12
CA SER A 228 9.97 16.77 -21.19
C SER A 228 9.70 15.67 -20.15
N GLY A 229 8.98 15.99 -19.07
CA GLY A 229 8.69 15.06 -17.98
C GLY A 229 7.59 15.55 -17.05
N ALA A 230 7.78 15.38 -15.73
CA ALA A 230 6.79 15.63 -14.68
C ALA A 230 6.27 17.08 -14.54
N ARG A 231 6.91 18.08 -15.17
CA ARG A 231 6.58 19.52 -15.05
C ARG A 231 6.58 20.00 -13.59
N THR A 232 7.59 19.58 -12.83
CA THR A 232 7.84 20.01 -11.46
C THR A 232 9.01 21.00 -11.42
N THR A 233 9.11 21.82 -10.39
CA THR A 233 10.39 22.44 -10.02
C THR A 233 11.33 21.40 -9.37
N VAL A 234 12.48 21.84 -8.82
CA VAL A 234 13.41 20.99 -8.05
C VAL A 234 12.62 20.20 -7.00
N VAL A 235 12.82 18.89 -6.93
CA VAL A 235 12.08 18.00 -6.04
C VAL A 235 12.71 18.04 -4.65
N LYS A 236 11.97 18.54 -3.67
CA LYS A 236 12.46 18.59 -2.29
C LYS A 236 12.43 17.21 -1.61
N PRO A 237 13.29 16.96 -0.60
CA PRO A 237 13.18 15.78 0.26
C PRO A 237 11.77 15.62 0.85
N GLU A 238 11.15 16.68 1.38
CA GLU A 238 9.81 16.59 1.99
C GLU A 238 8.65 16.31 0.99
N TRP A 239 8.95 16.27 -0.31
CA TRP A 239 7.99 15.89 -1.36
C TRP A 239 8.13 14.44 -1.81
N VAL A 240 9.24 13.78 -1.46
CA VAL A 240 9.43 12.35 -1.67
C VAL A 240 8.51 11.60 -0.71
N THR A 241 7.72 10.67 -1.25
CA THR A 241 6.82 9.80 -0.50
C THR A 241 7.41 8.42 -0.25
N GLY A 242 8.55 8.11 -0.87
CA GLY A 242 9.32 6.88 -0.66
C GLY A 242 10.22 6.53 -1.85
N LYS A 243 10.98 5.45 -1.70
CA LYS A 243 11.87 4.87 -2.72
C LYS A 243 11.33 3.53 -3.19
N ALA A 244 11.42 3.27 -4.49
CA ALA A 244 11.06 1.96 -5.06
C ALA A 244 12.21 0.97 -4.82
N MET A 245 11.90 -0.22 -4.27
CA MET A 245 12.90 -1.26 -3.96
C MET A 245 12.76 -2.51 -4.82
N TYR A 246 11.52 -2.91 -5.17
CA TYR A 246 11.27 -4.13 -5.92
C TYR A 246 10.09 -3.96 -6.88
N ARG A 247 10.21 -4.52 -8.08
CA ARG A 247 9.10 -4.67 -9.02
C ARG A 247 8.59 -6.11 -9.03
N ILE A 248 7.27 -6.26 -9.04
CA ILE A 248 6.56 -7.52 -9.22
C ILE A 248 5.84 -7.42 -10.57
N PRO A 249 6.36 -8.06 -11.63
CA PRO A 249 5.78 -7.97 -12.96
C PRO A 249 4.32 -8.44 -13.00
N TRP A 250 3.51 -7.82 -13.87
CA TRP A 250 2.10 -8.14 -14.15
C TRP A 250 1.09 -7.98 -13.00
N LEU A 251 1.53 -7.92 -11.74
CA LEU A 251 0.62 -7.92 -10.57
C LEU A 251 -0.15 -6.61 -10.39
N GLY A 252 0.28 -5.50 -11.02
CA GLY A 252 -0.44 -4.23 -11.00
C GLY A 252 -1.79 -4.31 -11.71
N HIS A 253 -1.91 -5.14 -12.75
CA HIS A 253 -3.20 -5.42 -13.40
C HIS A 253 -4.17 -6.15 -12.46
N VAL A 254 -3.66 -7.03 -11.60
CA VAL A 254 -4.49 -7.72 -10.58
C VAL A 254 -5.01 -6.70 -9.57
N ARG A 255 -4.16 -5.78 -9.09
CA ARG A 255 -4.62 -4.67 -8.22
C ARG A 255 -5.72 -3.84 -8.91
N LEU A 256 -5.49 -3.36 -10.13
CA LEU A 256 -6.49 -2.54 -10.83
C LEU A 256 -7.82 -3.29 -11.05
N THR A 257 -7.75 -4.60 -11.29
CA THR A 257 -8.94 -5.46 -11.40
C THR A 257 -9.64 -5.64 -10.06
N VAL A 258 -8.89 -5.84 -8.96
CA VAL A 258 -9.43 -5.96 -7.60
C VAL A 258 -10.04 -4.64 -7.10
N ASP A 259 -9.36 -3.51 -7.30
CA ASP A 259 -9.88 -2.17 -6.96
C ASP A 259 -11.19 -1.87 -7.74
N SER A 260 -11.28 -2.34 -8.99
CA SER A 260 -12.49 -2.25 -9.83
C SER A 260 -13.61 -3.23 -9.41
N PHE A 261 -13.26 -4.42 -8.92
CA PHE A 261 -14.21 -5.46 -8.53
C PHE A 261 -14.75 -5.29 -7.10
N LEU A 262 -13.94 -4.71 -6.20
CA LEU A 262 -14.30 -4.39 -4.81
C LEU A 262 -14.87 -2.97 -4.64
N GLY A 263 -15.24 -2.30 -5.74
CA GLY A 263 -16.10 -1.13 -5.72
C GLY A 263 -15.58 0.06 -4.90
N GLY A 264 -14.27 0.33 -4.93
CA GLY A 264 -13.68 1.51 -4.28
C GLY A 264 -13.77 1.53 -2.74
N MET A 265 -13.99 0.37 -2.09
CA MET A 265 -14.22 0.31 -0.64
C MET A 265 -12.95 0.17 0.22
N VAL A 266 -11.77 0.52 -0.31
CA VAL A 266 -10.49 0.50 0.42
C VAL A 266 -9.97 1.93 0.63
N VAL A 267 -10.27 2.46 1.82
CA VAL A 267 -9.65 3.63 2.49
C VAL A 267 -9.53 4.93 1.67
N PRO A 268 -10.36 5.96 1.94
CA PRO A 268 -10.06 7.30 1.43
C PRO A 268 -8.74 7.80 2.03
N GLY A 269 -7.81 8.19 1.17
CA GLY A 269 -6.50 8.71 1.58
C GLY A 269 -6.66 9.98 2.43
N SER A 270 -6.57 9.81 3.75
CA SER A 270 -6.54 10.91 4.70
C SER A 270 -5.10 11.15 5.14
N PRO A 271 -4.56 12.38 5.04
CA PRO A 271 -3.17 12.66 5.37
C PRO A 271 -2.98 12.64 6.88
N ALA A 272 -2.28 11.63 7.40
CA ALA A 272 -1.79 11.64 8.77
C ALA A 272 -0.68 12.69 8.91
N GLY A 273 -1.06 13.93 9.23
CA GLY A 273 -0.11 14.98 9.59
C GLY A 273 0.65 14.61 10.86
N SER A 274 1.96 14.84 10.86
CA SER A 274 2.86 14.53 11.98
C SER A 274 2.45 15.28 13.25
N ALA A 275 1.99 14.54 14.27
CA ALA A 275 1.74 15.10 15.60
C ALA A 275 3.07 15.33 16.33
N ALA A 276 3.60 16.56 16.26
CA ALA A 276 4.72 16.97 17.09
C ALA A 276 4.29 17.05 18.58
N PRO A 277 5.12 16.59 19.54
CA PRO A 277 4.78 16.63 20.95
C PRO A 277 4.87 18.07 21.49
N ALA A 278 3.72 18.66 21.83
CA ALA A 278 3.67 19.94 22.51
C ALA A 278 4.20 19.82 23.94
N THR A 279 5.42 20.32 24.18
CA THR A 279 6.00 20.43 25.52
C THR A 279 5.35 21.59 26.27
N THR A 280 4.71 21.29 27.39
CA THR A 280 4.06 22.27 28.27
C THR A 280 5.09 23.00 29.13
N ALA A 281 5.75 24.01 28.56
CA ALA A 281 6.57 24.96 29.33
C ALA A 281 5.68 26.00 30.02
N SER A 282 5.58 25.91 31.35
CA SER A 282 4.94 26.92 32.18
C SER A 282 5.83 28.17 32.30
N ALA A 283 5.25 29.35 32.11
CA ALA A 283 5.90 30.62 32.44
C ALA A 283 4.90 31.57 33.10
N ALA A 284 5.19 31.95 34.35
CA ALA A 284 4.43 32.93 35.11
C ALA A 284 4.74 34.36 34.63
N GLY A 285 3.77 35.26 34.83
CA GLY A 285 3.76 36.59 34.23
C GLY A 285 4.78 37.62 34.72
N SER A 286 4.68 38.82 34.14
CA SER A 286 4.82 40.12 34.81
C SER A 286 4.32 41.22 33.87
N GLY A 287 3.72 42.28 34.44
CA GLY A 287 3.24 43.44 33.67
C GLY A 287 4.15 44.66 33.80
N ALA A 288 3.59 45.84 33.46
CA ALA A 288 4.22 47.18 33.45
C ALA A 288 5.20 47.46 32.28
N SER A 289 5.36 48.68 31.74
CA SER A 289 4.57 49.93 31.81
C SER A 289 5.11 50.98 30.83
N GLY A 290 4.26 51.92 30.35
CA GLY A 290 4.67 53.14 29.62
C GLY A 290 5.05 52.94 28.15
N THR A 291 5.03 53.91 27.24
CA THR A 291 4.65 55.36 27.17
C THR A 291 4.38 55.65 25.67
N GLY A 292 3.61 56.62 25.17
CA GLY A 292 3.00 57.84 25.70
C GLY A 292 3.12 58.97 24.64
N LEU A 293 2.05 59.77 24.42
CA LEU A 293 1.92 60.94 23.51
C LEU A 293 1.85 60.63 21.97
N GLY A 294 0.98 61.29 21.17
CA GLY A 294 -0.10 62.24 21.48
C GLY A 294 -0.81 62.85 20.24
N GLY A 295 -1.98 63.50 20.43
CA GLY A 295 -2.75 64.27 19.41
C GLY A 295 -3.72 63.44 18.56
N ALA A 296 -5.06 63.49 18.69
CA ALA A 296 -6.01 64.60 18.37
C ALA A 296 -6.15 64.86 16.84
N VAL A 297 -7.33 65.00 16.21
CA VAL A 297 -8.72 65.28 16.67
C VAL A 297 -9.79 64.85 15.63
N ALA A 298 -11.03 64.61 16.10
CA ALA A 298 -12.35 64.69 15.40
C ALA A 298 -12.64 63.78 14.17
N GLY A 299 -13.85 63.24 13.96
CA GLY A 299 -15.12 63.27 14.72
C GLY A 299 -15.97 62.00 14.40
N ALA A 300 -16.85 61.54 15.30
CA ALA A 300 -18.32 61.72 15.21
C ALA A 300 -18.87 61.62 13.77
N THR A 301 -19.71 60.65 13.35
CA THR A 301 -20.79 59.85 14.00
C THR A 301 -20.85 58.44 13.36
N GLY A 302 -21.48 57.37 13.88
CA GLY A 302 -22.38 57.18 15.02
C GLY A 302 -23.57 56.27 14.62
N ILE A 303 -23.69 55.08 15.26
CA ILE A 303 -24.91 54.22 15.36
C ILE A 303 -25.35 53.54 14.02
N ALA A 304 -25.11 52.24 13.79
CA ALA A 304 -25.90 51.06 14.20
C ALA A 304 -27.38 51.06 13.72
N GLY A 305 -27.98 49.98 13.21
CA GLY A 305 -27.52 48.59 12.98
C GLY A 305 -28.71 47.71 12.52
N LEU A 306 -28.59 46.38 12.68
CA LEU A 306 -29.65 45.35 12.50
C LEU A 306 -30.13 45.13 11.04
N ALA A 307 -30.02 43.95 10.41
CA ALA A 307 -30.45 42.57 10.75
C ALA A 307 -31.83 42.20 10.15
N GLY A 308 -31.92 40.98 9.59
CA GLY A 308 -33.07 40.47 8.80
C GLY A 308 -32.61 40.10 7.38
N GLY A 309 -32.59 38.84 6.94
CA GLY A 309 -33.16 37.63 7.54
C GLY A 309 -34.57 37.37 7.02
N ALA A 310 -34.68 36.82 5.81
CA ALA A 310 -35.95 36.43 5.21
C ALA A 310 -35.82 35.10 4.45
N VAL A 311 -36.28 34.02 5.09
CA VAL A 311 -36.62 32.76 4.42
C VAL A 311 -38.05 32.89 3.91
N LEU A 312 -38.30 32.55 2.64
CA LEU A 312 -39.65 32.29 2.16
C LEU A 312 -39.68 31.01 1.32
N ALA A 313 -40.67 30.18 1.60
CA ALA A 313 -40.88 28.88 0.97
C ALA A 313 -42.33 28.77 0.46
N ALA A 314 -42.52 27.81 -0.45
CA ALA A 314 -43.80 27.25 -0.90
C ALA A 314 -44.71 28.10 -1.80
N GLY A 315 -45.24 27.45 -2.84
CA GLY A 315 -46.21 28.03 -3.79
C GLY A 315 -46.49 27.13 -4.99
N ARG A 316 -47.10 25.95 -4.78
CA ARG A 316 -47.62 25.12 -5.89
C ARG A 316 -48.79 25.84 -6.57
N TYR A 317 -48.87 25.78 -7.91
CA TYR A 317 -50.17 25.76 -8.60
C TYR A 317 -50.13 24.84 -9.82
N ARG A 318 -51.28 24.21 -10.12
CA ARG A 318 -51.50 23.34 -11.28
C ARG A 318 -51.88 24.16 -12.52
N SER A 319 -51.50 23.67 -13.69
CA SER A 319 -52.44 23.27 -14.75
C SER A 319 -51.82 22.13 -15.55
#